data_AF-A0A662G3L9-F1
#
_entry.id   AF-A0A662G3L9-F1
#
_cell.length_a   1.000
_cell.length_b   1.000
_cell.length_c   1.000
_cell.angle_alpha   90.00
_cell.angle_beta   90.00
_cell.angle_gamma   90.00
#
_symmetry.space_group_name_H-M   'P 1'
#
loop_
_entity.id
_entity.type
_entity.pdbx_description
1 polymer ?
#
loop_
_entity_poly.entity_id
_entity_poly.type
_entity_poly.pdbx_seq_one_letter_code
_entity_poly.pdbx_strand_id
1 'polypeptide(L)'
;MGRKSLLYKIISAIDIPNGLENSNKEYYLIVYDFDMKKMNRIPEKFYINLEKIRKIFNDGYFVQKSVIISKSYKVAKIISSIAKHYGASIHIYCVKDIIE
;
A
#
# COMPACT_ATOMS: atom_id res chain seq x y z
N MET A 1 28.81 -5.88 3.27
CA MET A 1 27.38 -6.19 3.55
C MET A 1 26.52 -4.99 3.14
N GLY A 2 25.73 -5.11 2.06
CA GLY A 2 24.99 -3.99 1.48
C GLY A 2 23.79 -3.53 2.32
N ARG A 3 23.50 -2.23 2.32
CA ARG A 3 22.34 -1.64 3.01
C ARG A 3 21.04 -2.21 2.42
N LYS A 4 20.23 -2.87 3.26
CA LYS A 4 18.89 -3.37 2.87
C LYS A 4 18.01 -2.21 2.39
N SER A 5 17.25 -2.45 1.30
CA SER A 5 16.36 -1.44 0.70
C SER A 5 15.21 -1.07 1.64
N LEU A 6 14.65 0.14 1.47
CA LEU A 6 13.49 0.60 2.26
C LEU A 6 12.32 -0.40 2.19
N LEU A 7 11.99 -0.83 0.97
CA LEU A 7 10.92 -1.80 0.73
C LEU A 7 11.15 -3.10 1.51
N TYR A 8 12.37 -3.64 1.50
CA TYR A 8 12.70 -4.84 2.26
C TYR A 8 12.48 -4.63 3.76
N LYS A 9 12.93 -3.50 4.31
CA LYS A 9 12.75 -3.19 5.74
C LYS A 9 11.27 -3.13 6.13
N ILE A 10 10.44 -2.51 5.29
CA ILE A 10 9.00 -2.40 5.53
C ILE A 10 8.32 -3.77 5.46
N ILE A 11 8.64 -4.57 4.43
CA ILE A 11 8.07 -5.92 4.28
C ILE A 11 8.43 -6.81 5.49
N SER A 12 9.67 -6.73 5.99
CA SER A 12 10.11 -7.54 7.14
C SER A 12 9.56 -7.07 8.49
N ALA A 13 9.05 -5.85 8.60
CA ALA A 13 8.59 -5.26 9.86
C ALA A 13 7.07 -5.34 10.06
N ILE A 14 6.31 -5.78 9.06
CA ILE A 14 4.86 -5.88 9.15
C ILE A 14 4.48 -7.27 9.65
N ASP A 15 4.17 -7.33 10.95
CA ASP A 15 3.51 -8.47 11.57
C ASP A 15 2.02 -8.43 11.26
N ILE A 16 1.46 -9.59 10.89
CA ILE A 16 0.03 -9.75 10.63
C ILE A 16 -0.60 -10.25 11.93
N PRO A 17 -1.62 -9.58 12.48
CA PRO A 17 -2.36 -10.10 13.61
C PRO A 17 -3.02 -11.44 13.25
N ASN A 18 -2.83 -12.46 14.08
CA ASN A 18 -3.49 -13.75 13.92
C ASN A 18 -5.02 -13.55 13.84
N GLY A 19 -5.65 -14.05 12.77
CA GLY A 19 -7.10 -14.01 12.57
C GLY A 19 -7.63 -13.13 11.41
N LEU A 20 -6.79 -12.27 10.81
CA LEU A 20 -7.17 -11.45 9.63
C LEU A 20 -6.97 -12.18 8.29
N GLU A 21 -6.47 -13.41 8.30
CA GLU A 21 -6.17 -14.18 7.08
C GLU A 21 -7.37 -15.01 6.57
N ASN A 22 -8.45 -15.13 7.35
CA ASN A 22 -9.49 -16.15 7.15
C ASN A 22 -10.88 -15.62 6.77
N SER A 23 -10.98 -14.40 6.23
CA SER A 23 -12.25 -13.85 5.76
C SER A 23 -12.30 -13.89 4.23
N ASN A 24 -13.32 -14.55 3.69
CA ASN A 24 -13.55 -14.73 2.26
C ASN A 24 -13.50 -13.39 1.51
N LYS A 25 -12.57 -13.25 0.55
CA LYS A 25 -12.54 -12.21 -0.50
C LYS A 25 -12.67 -10.76 0.01
N GLU A 26 -11.95 -10.39 1.06
CA GLU A 26 -11.90 -8.99 1.48
C GLU A 26 -11.00 -8.16 0.55
N TYR A 27 -11.60 -7.18 -0.12
CA TYR A 27 -10.84 -6.15 -0.81
C TYR A 27 -10.58 -4.99 0.14
N TYR A 28 -9.42 -4.38 0.00
CA TYR A 28 -8.97 -3.22 0.75
C TYR A 28 -8.74 -2.07 -0.21
N LEU A 29 -9.39 -0.94 0.06
CA LEU A 29 -9.16 0.31 -0.67
C LEU A 29 -8.17 1.17 0.11
N ILE A 30 -7.01 1.43 -0.48
CA ILE A 30 -6.00 2.34 0.05
C ILE A 30 -6.14 3.68 -0.67
N VAL A 31 -6.64 4.69 0.05
CA VAL A 31 -6.73 6.06 -0.44
C VAL A 31 -5.58 6.84 0.18
N TYR A 32 -4.74 7.42 -0.68
CA TYR A 32 -3.63 8.26 -0.23
C TYR A 32 -3.72 9.65 -0.85
N ASP A 33 -3.31 10.66 -0.09
CA ASP A 33 -3.24 12.03 -0.57
C ASP A 33 -1.94 12.70 -0.12
N PHE A 34 -1.29 13.37 -1.06
CA PHE A 34 -0.05 14.11 -0.83
C PHE A 34 -0.38 15.60 -0.75
N ASP A 35 0.05 16.24 0.33
CA ASP A 35 -0.11 17.68 0.50
C ASP A 35 0.84 18.43 -0.46
N MET A 36 0.34 18.72 -1.66
CA MET A 36 1.07 19.40 -2.73
C MET A 36 1.44 20.85 -2.37
N LYS A 37 0.85 21.44 -1.32
CA LYS A 37 1.28 22.76 -0.82
C LYS A 37 2.62 22.65 -0.07
N LYS A 38 2.89 21.48 0.52
CA LYS A 38 4.15 21.18 1.22
C LYS A 38 5.16 20.45 0.33
N MET A 39 4.73 19.89 -0.80
CA MET A 39 5.59 19.17 -1.74
C MET A 39 5.36 19.60 -3.18
N ASN A 40 6.43 19.98 -3.89
CA ASN A 40 6.34 20.38 -5.30
C ASN A 40 5.97 19.23 -6.26
N ARG A 41 6.29 17.98 -5.89
CA ARG A 41 5.98 16.77 -6.66
C ARG A 41 6.01 15.51 -5.81
N ILE A 42 5.22 14.52 -6.20
CA ILE A 42 5.31 13.17 -5.63
C ILE A 42 6.63 12.52 -6.12
N PRO A 43 7.48 11.98 -5.23
CA PRO A 43 8.75 11.39 -5.62
C PRO A 43 8.57 10.17 -6.54
N GLU A 44 9.28 10.10 -7.67
CA GLU A 44 9.21 8.96 -8.61
C GLU A 44 9.50 7.61 -7.94
N LYS A 45 10.41 7.61 -6.95
CA LYS A 45 10.74 6.42 -6.15
C LYS A 45 9.52 5.82 -5.43
N PHE A 46 8.50 6.62 -5.13
CA PHE A 46 7.23 6.13 -4.59
C PHE A 46 6.56 5.16 -5.56
N TYR A 47 6.34 5.60 -6.79
CA TYR A 47 5.72 4.78 -7.85
C TYR A 47 6.57 3.56 -8.21
N ILE A 48 7.90 3.69 -8.26
CA ILE A 48 8.81 2.55 -8.46
C ILE A 48 8.64 1.49 -7.37
N ASN A 49 8.49 1.92 -6.11
CA ASN A 49 8.28 0.98 -5.01
C ASN A 49 6.89 0.36 -5.03
N LEU A 50 5.85 1.10 -5.40
CA LEU A 50 4.51 0.54 -5.60
C LEU A 50 4.51 -0.52 -6.71
N GLU A 51 5.20 -0.27 -7.82
CA GLU A 51 5.31 -1.24 -8.90
C GLU A 51 6.05 -2.51 -8.46
N LYS A 52 7.08 -2.38 -7.62
CA LYS A 52 7.76 -3.53 -7.02
C LYS A 52 6.85 -4.34 -6.11
N ILE A 53 6.07 -3.68 -5.26
CA ILE A 53 5.08 -4.36 -4.41
C ILE A 53 4.11 -5.13 -5.30
N ARG A 54 3.56 -4.47 -6.33
CA ARG A 54 2.63 -5.11 -7.26
C ARG A 54 3.21 -6.36 -7.90
N LYS A 55 4.46 -6.31 -8.36
CA LYS A 55 5.14 -7.48 -8.96
C LYS A 55 5.45 -8.58 -7.94
N ILE A 56 5.87 -8.24 -6.73
CA ILE A 56 6.25 -9.21 -5.69
C ILE A 56 5.03 -9.97 -5.18
N PHE A 57 3.92 -9.27 -4.96
CA PHE A 57 2.73 -9.84 -4.33
C PHE A 57 1.61 -10.17 -5.33
N ASN A 58 1.74 -9.76 -6.60
CA ASN A 58 0.68 -9.82 -7.59
C ASN A 58 -0.65 -9.22 -7.07
N ASP A 59 -0.54 -8.07 -6.38
CA ASP A 59 -1.66 -7.40 -5.70
C ASP A 59 -1.36 -5.89 -5.50
N GLY A 60 -2.34 -5.08 -5.12
CA GLY A 60 -2.15 -3.64 -4.93
C GLY A 60 -2.24 -2.86 -6.25
N TYR A 61 -3.34 -3.05 -6.97
CA TYR A 61 -3.58 -2.45 -8.29
C TYR A 61 -4.15 -1.03 -8.15
N PHE A 62 -3.74 -0.12 -9.02
CA PHE A 62 -4.34 1.20 -9.08
C PHE A 62 -5.77 1.14 -9.62
N VAL A 63 -6.72 1.68 -8.86
CA VAL A 63 -8.07 2.01 -9.34
C VAL A 63 -8.06 3.41 -9.96
N GLN A 64 -7.35 4.33 -9.29
CA GLN A 64 -7.07 5.69 -9.76
C GLN A 64 -5.70 6.12 -9.25
N LYS A 65 -5.19 7.27 -9.71
CA LYS A 65 -3.85 7.76 -9.33
C LYS A 65 -3.65 7.83 -7.81
N SER A 66 -4.67 8.14 -7.02
CA SER A 66 -4.60 8.26 -5.55
C SER A 66 -5.32 7.12 -4.80
N VAL A 67 -5.76 6.09 -5.52
CA VAL A 67 -6.57 4.99 -4.98
C VAL A 67 -6.04 3.66 -5.48
N ILE A 68 -5.68 2.79 -4.54
CA ILE A 68 -5.20 1.45 -4.81
C ILE A 68 -6.17 0.45 -4.20
N ILE A 69 -6.41 -0.66 -4.89
CA ILE A 69 -7.16 -1.80 -4.36
C ILE A 69 -6.23 -2.99 -4.14
N SER A 70 -6.43 -3.72 -3.05
CA SER A 70 -5.65 -4.91 -2.70
C SER A 70 -6.56 -5.99 -2.14
N LYS A 71 -6.26 -7.26 -2.41
CA LYS A 71 -6.96 -8.42 -1.83
C LYS A 71 -6.35 -8.89 -0.51
N SER A 72 -5.29 -8.24 -0.06
CA SER A 72 -4.53 -8.65 1.12
C SER A 72 -4.37 -7.48 2.07
N TYR A 73 -4.81 -7.66 3.31
CA TYR A 73 -4.56 -6.70 4.37
C TYR A 73 -3.07 -6.40 4.52
N LYS A 74 -2.21 -7.42 4.38
CA LYS A 74 -0.75 -7.27 4.44
C LYS A 74 -0.26 -6.31 3.36
N VAL A 75 -0.68 -6.51 2.11
CA VAL A 75 -0.26 -5.67 0.98
C VAL A 75 -0.79 -4.25 1.18
N ALA A 76 -2.05 -4.08 1.59
CA ALA A 76 -2.62 -2.78 1.94
C ALA A 76 -1.79 -2.04 3.01
N LYS A 77 -1.32 -2.75 4.05
CA LYS A 77 -0.45 -2.20 5.09
C LYS A 77 0.95 -1.85 4.60
N ILE A 78 1.54 -2.67 3.72
CA ILE A 78 2.85 -2.39 3.10
C ILE A 78 2.76 -1.11 2.26
N ILE A 79 1.76 -1.02 1.38
CA ILE A 79 1.52 0.15 0.51
C ILE A 79 1.32 1.39 1.37
N SER A 80 0.50 1.28 2.41
CA SER A 80 0.25 2.39 3.34
C SER A 80 1.51 2.85 4.07
N SER A 81 2.36 1.92 4.50
CA SER A 81 3.62 2.25 5.16
C SER A 81 4.58 2.98 4.20
N ILE A 82 4.61 2.57 2.93
CA ILE A 82 5.39 3.26 1.90
C ILE A 82 4.85 4.66 1.63
N ALA A 83 3.55 4.81 1.38
CA ALA A 83 2.97 6.12 1.10
C ALA A 83 3.18 7.09 2.27
N LYS A 84 3.04 6.64 3.52
CA LYS A 84 3.36 7.44 4.73
C LYS A 84 4.81 7.88 4.76
N HIS A 85 5.74 6.97 4.45
CA HIS A 85 7.17 7.30 4.39
C HIS A 85 7.48 8.42 3.39
N TYR A 86 6.74 8.48 2.28
CA TYR A 86 6.89 9.54 1.29
C TYR A 86 6.09 10.82 1.61
N GLY A 87 5.36 10.85 2.73
CA GLY A 87 4.65 12.05 3.22
C GLY A 87 3.16 12.09 2.90
N ALA A 88 2.55 10.99 2.43
CA ALA A 88 1.10 10.96 2.19
C ALA A 88 0.30 10.77 3.48
N SER A 89 -0.87 11.41 3.53
CA SER A 89 -1.98 11.02 4.41
C SER A 89 -2.68 9.79 3.82
N ILE A 90 -3.18 8.88 4.67
CA ILE A 90 -3.71 7.59 4.20
C ILE A 90 -4.90 7.13 5.02
N HIS A 91 -5.90 6.61 4.30
CA HIS A 91 -7.00 5.83 4.84
C HIS A 91 -7.04 4.46 4.15
N ILE A 92 -7.26 3.41 4.94
CA ILE A 92 -7.50 2.05 4.45
C ILE A 92 -8.93 1.68 4.80
N TYR A 93 -9.71 1.27 3.80
CA TYR A 93 -11.08 0.81 3.96
C TYR A 93 -11.15 -0.68 3.64
N CYS A 94 -11.81 -1.46 4.48
CA CYS A 94 -12.23 -2.82 4.13
C CYS A 94 -13.55 -2.71 3.35
N VAL A 95 -13.56 -3.26 2.13
CA VAL A 95 -14.74 -3.28 1.26
C VAL A 95 -15.68 -4.35 1.79
N LYS A 96 -16.87 -3.95 2.23
CA LYS A 96 -17.90 -4.87 2.71
C LYS A 96 -18.63 -5.57 1.56
N ASP A 97 -19.00 -4.81 0.54
CA ASP A 97 -19.77 -5.31 -0.60
C ASP A 97 -19.20 -4.72 -1.90
N ILE A 98 -19.18 -5.53 -2.96
CA ILE A 98 -18.88 -5.10 -4.33
C ILE A 98 -20.15 -5.29 -5.14
N ILE A 99 -20.59 -4.20 -5.77
CA ILE A 99 -21.73 -4.19 -6.68
C ILE A 99 -21.16 -4.09 -8.09
N GLU A 100 -21.39 -5.12 -8.91
CA GLU A 100 -20.99 -5.19 -10.32
C GLU A 100 -22.17 -4.86 -11.25
#